data_AF-L7ZZX6-F1
#
_entry.id   AF-L7ZZX6-F1
#
_cell.length_a   1.000
_cell.length_b   1.000
_cell.length_c   1.000
_cell.angle_alpha   90.00
_cell.angle_beta   90.00
_cell.angle_gamma   90.00
#
_symmetry.space_group_name_H-M   'P 1'
#
loop_
_entity.id
_entity.type
_entity.pdbx_description
1 polymer ?
#
loop_
_entity_poly.entity_id
_entity_poly.type
_entity_poly.pdbx_seq_one_letter_code
_entity_poly.pdbx_strand_id
1 'polypeptide(L)'
;MSDRRPIRVKCLSPLCGTWPPIVKIYTGPTGPTGPTGPTGPIGPQGPTGPTGPAGAGAIIPFASGTTVVLTATIAGLANTASLIGFGNAASSISLVGGTINLGGTSNFSLTIPRSGIITAVAANFSATTGTALLGTATIRAQLYIATSPSSNVFSPIPGTLITLTPSITFPISLAQNASGIVTG
;
A
#
# COMPACT_ATOMS: atom_id res chain seq x y z
N MET A 1 -71.17 14.40 9.88
CA MET A 1 -72.64 14.34 10.05
C MET A 1 -73.11 12.97 9.60
N SER A 2 -73.29 12.04 10.54
CA SER A 2 -73.82 10.69 10.25
C SER A 2 -75.21 10.62 10.87
N ASP A 3 -76.22 10.56 10.00
CA ASP A 3 -77.65 10.58 10.33
C ASP A 3 -78.04 9.28 11.04
N ARG A 4 -78.27 9.35 12.37
CA ARG A 4 -78.84 8.25 13.17
C ARG A 4 -80.31 8.53 13.40
N ARG A 5 -81.17 8.11 12.46
CA ARG A 5 -82.61 8.12 12.70
C ARG A 5 -83.02 6.92 13.57
N PRO A 6 -83.86 7.11 14.60
CA PRO A 6 -84.32 6.01 15.43
C PRO A 6 -85.33 5.14 14.65
N ILE A 7 -85.13 3.82 14.66
CA ILE A 7 -86.12 2.85 14.21
C ILE A 7 -87.28 2.89 15.21
N ARG A 8 -88.43 3.44 14.80
CA ARG A 8 -89.67 3.36 15.58
C ARG A 8 -90.38 2.05 15.25
N VAL A 9 -90.24 1.05 16.13
CA VAL A 9 -91.06 -0.17 16.07
C VAL A 9 -92.45 0.18 16.58
N LYS A 10 -93.41 0.30 15.65
CA LYS A 10 -94.83 0.45 15.98
C LYS A 10 -95.39 -0.93 16.28
N CYS A 11 -95.60 -1.25 17.56
CA CYS A 11 -96.35 -2.43 17.96
C CYS A 11 -97.80 -2.26 17.48
N LEU A 12 -98.20 -3.04 16.48
CA LEU A 12 -99.55 -3.01 15.90
C LEU A 12 -100.22 -4.37 16.10
N SER A 13 -100.59 -4.72 17.34
CA SER A 13 -101.66 -5.69 17.64
C SER A 13 -101.80 -5.97 19.14
N PRO A 14 -103.02 -6.25 19.64
CA PRO A 14 -103.28 -6.53 21.04
C PRO A 14 -103.30 -8.04 21.29
N LEU A 15 -102.15 -8.70 21.30
CA LEU A 15 -102.03 -10.09 21.76
C LEU A 15 -100.79 -10.22 22.64
N CYS A 16 -100.86 -9.61 23.82
CA CYS A 16 -100.04 -9.97 24.96
C CYS A 16 -100.54 -11.34 25.47
N GLY A 17 -99.89 -12.42 25.05
CA GLY A 17 -100.25 -13.78 25.45
C GLY A 17 -99.07 -14.75 25.30
N THR A 18 -98.46 -15.08 26.44
CA THR A 18 -97.70 -16.32 26.73
C THR A 18 -96.78 -16.88 25.63
N TRP A 19 -95.49 -16.51 25.69
CA TRP A 19 -94.41 -17.25 25.05
C TRP A 19 -93.28 -17.50 26.07
N PRO A 20 -92.58 -18.66 26.03
CA PRO A 20 -91.50 -18.97 26.96
C PRO A 20 -90.32 -18.00 26.76
N PRO A 21 -89.40 -17.83 27.74
CA PRO A 21 -88.24 -16.97 27.56
C PRO A 21 -87.26 -17.64 26.59
N ILE A 22 -87.44 -17.43 25.29
CA ILE A 22 -86.40 -17.72 24.30
C ILE A 22 -85.46 -16.51 24.30
N VAL A 23 -84.35 -16.63 25.02
CA VAL A 23 -83.21 -15.71 24.89
C VAL A 23 -82.70 -15.82 23.46
N LYS A 24 -83.04 -14.86 22.60
CA LYS A 24 -82.39 -14.70 21.30
C LYS A 24 -81.00 -14.12 21.53
N ILE A 25 -79.98 -14.97 21.47
CA ILE A 25 -78.59 -14.53 21.39
C ILE A 25 -78.39 -14.00 19.96
N TYR A 26 -78.28 -12.68 19.80
CA TYR A 26 -77.77 -12.09 18.57
C TYR A 26 -76.24 -12.12 18.64
N THR A 27 -75.59 -12.94 17.82
CA THR A 27 -74.18 -12.77 17.53
C THR A 27 -74.03 -11.56 16.62
N GLY A 28 -73.54 -10.45 17.17
CA GLY A 28 -73.13 -9.29 16.37
C GLY A 28 -71.99 -9.68 15.42
N PRO A 29 -71.86 -9.04 14.25
CA PRO A 29 -70.75 -9.32 13.35
C PRO A 29 -69.43 -9.07 14.09
N THR A 30 -68.47 -10.01 13.94
CA THR A 30 -67.11 -9.82 14.44
C THR A 30 -66.58 -8.48 13.92
N GLY A 31 -66.09 -7.64 14.82
CA GLY A 31 -65.53 -6.34 14.45
C GLY A 31 -64.38 -6.49 13.44
N PRO A 32 -64.12 -5.46 12.61
CA PRO A 32 -63.02 -5.52 11.64
C PRO A 32 -61.69 -5.78 12.36
N THR A 33 -60.82 -6.58 11.75
CA THR A 33 -59.44 -6.75 12.22
C THR A 33 -58.79 -5.38 12.35
N GLY A 34 -58.15 -5.13 13.50
CA GLY A 34 -57.44 -3.88 13.74
C GLY A 34 -56.32 -3.63 12.71
N PRO A 35 -55.88 -2.37 12.53
CA PRO A 35 -54.79 -2.07 11.62
C PRO A 35 -53.50 -2.79 12.04
N THR A 36 -52.69 -3.20 11.05
CA THR A 36 -51.33 -3.70 11.30
C THR A 36 -50.54 -2.66 12.09
N GLY A 37 -49.81 -3.11 13.12
CA GLY A 37 -48.96 -2.23 13.93
C GLY A 37 -47.82 -1.58 13.12
N PRO A 38 -47.20 -0.51 13.63
CA PRO A 38 -46.08 0.14 12.96
C PRO A 38 -44.89 -0.81 12.82
N THR A 39 -44.12 -0.66 11.74
CA THR A 39 -42.83 -1.34 11.56
C THR A 39 -41.90 -1.02 12.73
N GLY A 40 -41.21 -2.04 13.25
CA GLY A 40 -40.23 -1.87 14.34
C GLY A 40 -39.03 -0.99 13.95
N PRO A 41 -38.24 -0.52 14.93
CA PRO A 41 -37.06 0.28 14.68
C PRO A 41 -35.98 -0.50 13.91
N ILE A 42 -35.14 0.22 13.16
CA ILE A 42 -33.96 -0.35 12.51
C ILE A 42 -33.01 -0.87 13.60
N GLY A 43 -32.43 -2.07 13.38
CA GLY A 43 -31.46 -2.66 14.29
C GLY A 43 -30.15 -1.87 14.40
N PRO A 44 -29.31 -2.13 15.43
CA PRO A 44 -28.04 -1.45 15.59
C PRO A 44 -27.09 -1.76 14.42
N GLN A 45 -26.17 -0.82 14.15
CA GLN A 45 -25.09 -1.05 13.19
C GLN A 45 -24.24 -2.25 13.63
N GLY A 46 -23.87 -3.11 12.67
CA GLY A 46 -22.96 -4.24 12.92
C GLY A 46 -21.55 -3.78 13.31
N PRO A 47 -20.73 -4.66 13.91
CA PRO A 47 -19.35 -4.34 14.26
C PRO A 47 -18.51 -4.02 13.02
N THR A 48 -17.46 -3.22 13.19
CA THR A 48 -16.43 -3.02 12.17
C THR A 48 -15.79 -4.36 11.79
N GLY A 49 -15.55 -4.58 10.49
CA GLY A 49 -14.86 -5.78 10.01
C GLY A 49 -13.39 -5.83 10.47
N PRO A 50 -12.74 -7.01 10.39
CA PRO A 50 -11.34 -7.14 10.74
C PRO A 50 -10.45 -6.31 9.81
N THR A 51 -9.29 -5.87 10.32
CA THR A 51 -8.24 -5.28 9.49
C THR A 51 -7.80 -6.28 8.41
N GLY A 52 -7.62 -5.80 7.18
CA GLY A 52 -7.11 -6.62 6.08
C GLY A 52 -5.67 -7.12 6.32
N PRO A 53 -5.22 -8.15 5.60
CA PRO A 53 -3.85 -8.64 5.71
C PRO A 53 -2.84 -7.58 5.27
N ALA A 54 -1.60 -7.69 5.78
CA ALA A 54 -0.50 -6.88 5.27
C ALA A 54 -0.28 -7.17 3.77
N GLY A 55 -0.07 -6.12 2.98
CA GLY A 55 0.26 -6.29 1.56
C GLY A 55 1.61 -6.99 1.38
N ALA A 56 1.76 -7.74 0.28
CA ALA A 56 3.05 -8.26 -0.13
C ALA A 56 4.04 -7.08 -0.34
N GLY A 57 5.30 -7.27 0.07
CA GLY A 57 6.34 -6.25 -0.12
C GLY A 57 6.50 -5.84 -1.59
N ALA A 58 7.00 -4.63 -1.83
CA ALA A 58 7.29 -4.15 -3.17
C ALA A 58 8.76 -4.39 -3.54
N ILE A 59 9.00 -4.79 -4.80
CA ILE A 59 10.35 -4.85 -5.38
C ILE A 59 10.54 -3.60 -6.23
N ILE A 60 11.61 -2.84 -5.98
CA ILE A 60 11.99 -1.68 -6.78
C ILE A 60 13.21 -2.07 -7.62
N PRO A 61 13.04 -2.39 -8.92
CA PRO A 61 14.16 -2.76 -9.77
C PRO A 61 14.93 -1.50 -10.18
N PHE A 62 16.25 -1.55 -10.02
CA PHE A 62 17.18 -0.58 -10.60
C PHE A 62 18.07 -1.31 -11.59
N ALA A 63 18.28 -0.71 -12.76
CA ALA A 63 19.20 -1.22 -13.77
C ALA A 63 19.86 -0.03 -14.45
N SER A 64 21.18 -0.10 -14.61
CA SER A 64 21.92 0.88 -15.41
C SER A 64 21.50 0.76 -16.87
N GLY A 65 21.15 1.89 -17.51
CA GLY A 65 20.96 1.91 -18.96
C GLY A 65 22.23 2.25 -19.75
N THR A 66 23.22 2.87 -19.12
CA THR A 66 24.52 3.21 -19.72
C THR A 66 25.65 2.55 -18.96
N THR A 67 26.78 2.32 -19.64
CA THR A 67 27.99 1.78 -19.01
C THR A 67 28.62 2.84 -18.11
N VAL A 68 29.02 2.41 -16.92
CA VAL A 68 29.78 3.21 -15.96
C VAL A 68 31.27 3.04 -16.20
N VAL A 69 32.03 4.13 -16.21
CA VAL A 69 33.50 4.11 -16.29
C VAL A 69 34.09 4.54 -14.95
N LEU A 70 34.97 3.71 -14.40
CA LEU A 70 35.74 4.03 -13.20
C LEU A 70 37.14 4.48 -13.62
N THR A 71 37.57 5.64 -13.14
CA THR A 71 38.91 6.18 -13.45
C THR A 71 39.85 5.93 -12.27
N ALA A 72 40.92 5.18 -12.52
CA ALA A 72 42.00 5.04 -11.55
C ALA A 72 42.97 6.22 -11.67
N THR A 73 43.46 6.70 -10.54
CA THR A 73 44.55 7.68 -10.43
C THR A 73 45.76 7.04 -9.76
N ILE A 74 46.90 7.73 -9.75
CA ILE A 74 48.13 7.28 -9.08
C ILE A 74 47.91 7.09 -7.56
N ALA A 75 46.94 7.80 -6.98
CA ALA A 75 46.55 7.65 -5.57
C ALA A 75 45.54 6.50 -5.32
N GLY A 76 45.22 5.70 -6.33
CA GLY A 76 44.16 4.68 -6.30
C GLY A 76 42.91 5.11 -7.06
N LEU A 77 41.78 4.42 -6.85
CA LEU A 77 40.52 4.85 -7.46
C LEU A 77 40.06 6.17 -6.80
N ALA A 78 40.04 7.25 -7.58
CA ALA A 78 39.48 8.54 -7.17
C ALA A 78 38.11 8.71 -7.85
N ASN A 79 37.14 9.37 -7.20
CA ASN A 79 35.76 9.50 -7.71
C ASN A 79 35.12 8.14 -8.06
N THR A 80 35.36 7.15 -7.20
CA THR A 80 35.06 5.73 -7.41
C THR A 80 33.57 5.38 -7.34
N ALA A 81 32.71 6.33 -7.00
CA ALA A 81 31.28 6.08 -6.97
C ALA A 81 30.64 6.29 -8.33
N SER A 82 29.53 5.60 -8.51
CA SER A 82 28.67 5.79 -9.65
C SER A 82 27.23 5.66 -9.19
N LEU A 83 26.35 6.40 -9.84
CA LEU A 83 24.93 6.36 -9.56
C LEU A 83 24.26 5.42 -10.54
N ILE A 84 23.37 4.58 -10.02
CA ILE A 84 22.52 3.68 -10.78
C ILE A 84 21.09 4.11 -10.53
N GLY A 85 20.38 4.52 -11.58
CA GLY A 85 18.98 4.96 -11.53
C GLY A 85 18.09 4.07 -12.39
N PHE A 86 16.89 4.56 -12.72
CA PHE A 86 15.96 3.86 -13.62
C PHE A 86 16.43 4.00 -15.07
N GLY A 87 17.18 3.01 -15.57
CA GLY A 87 17.63 3.02 -16.96
C GLY A 87 18.70 4.07 -17.26
N ASN A 88 19.35 4.62 -16.23
CA ASN A 88 20.43 5.59 -16.35
C ASN A 88 21.57 5.25 -15.39
N ALA A 89 22.80 5.62 -15.77
CA ALA A 89 23.95 5.55 -14.89
C ALA A 89 24.86 6.78 -15.08
N ALA A 90 25.48 7.23 -13.99
CA ALA A 90 26.47 8.33 -14.02
C ALA A 90 27.75 7.89 -13.33
N SER A 91 28.89 8.14 -13.98
CA SER A 91 30.23 7.82 -13.49
C SER A 91 30.88 8.96 -12.72
N SER A 92 31.99 8.66 -12.06
CA SER A 92 32.90 9.66 -11.48
C SER A 92 32.26 10.54 -10.39
N ILE A 93 31.43 9.94 -9.55
CA ILE A 93 30.74 10.63 -8.47
C ILE A 93 31.66 10.76 -7.26
N SER A 94 31.70 11.96 -6.70
CA SER A 94 32.47 12.24 -5.49
C SER A 94 31.67 11.86 -4.24
N LEU A 95 32.27 11.04 -3.37
CA LEU A 95 31.73 10.65 -2.06
C LEU A 95 32.35 11.47 -0.91
N VAL A 96 32.94 12.63 -1.21
CA VAL A 96 33.62 13.44 -0.19
C VAL A 96 32.62 13.85 0.89
N GLY A 97 32.91 13.50 2.15
CA GLY A 97 32.01 13.74 3.29
C GLY A 97 30.91 12.68 3.46
N GLY A 98 30.94 11.58 2.71
CA GLY A 98 30.04 10.44 2.88
C GLY A 98 28.59 10.68 2.44
N THR A 99 28.29 11.85 1.89
CA THR A 99 26.97 12.19 1.32
C THR A 99 27.08 12.36 -0.19
N ILE A 100 25.95 12.18 -0.89
CA ILE A 100 25.84 12.39 -2.33
C ILE A 100 24.97 13.63 -2.54
N ASN A 101 25.48 14.59 -3.32
CA ASN A 101 24.69 15.75 -3.75
C ASN A 101 24.34 15.62 -5.23
N LEU A 102 23.05 15.52 -5.54
CA LEU A 102 22.53 15.39 -6.90
C LEU A 102 22.26 16.74 -7.57
N GLY A 103 22.66 17.87 -6.98
CA GLY A 103 22.52 19.20 -7.56
C GLY A 103 23.20 19.29 -8.92
N GLY A 104 22.42 19.20 -10.00
CA GLY A 104 22.89 19.20 -11.39
C GLY A 104 22.86 17.85 -12.11
N THR A 105 22.55 16.74 -11.42
CA THR A 105 22.37 15.40 -12.01
C THR A 105 20.90 14.96 -11.92
N SER A 106 20.20 14.91 -13.05
CA SER A 106 18.77 14.58 -13.08
C SER A 106 18.50 13.06 -12.99
N ASN A 107 17.41 12.69 -12.32
CA ASN A 107 16.71 11.39 -12.37
C ASN A 107 17.35 10.16 -11.69
N PHE A 108 18.17 10.35 -10.65
CA PHE A 108 18.73 9.22 -9.86
C PHE A 108 18.00 8.94 -8.53
N SER A 109 16.96 9.70 -8.20
CA SER A 109 16.20 9.57 -6.96
C SER A 109 14.74 9.20 -7.22
N LEU A 110 14.17 8.41 -6.33
CA LEU A 110 12.74 8.08 -6.30
C LEU A 110 12.14 8.64 -5.02
N THR A 111 11.05 9.39 -5.14
CA THR A 111 10.26 9.82 -3.97
C THR A 111 9.16 8.80 -3.69
N ILE A 112 9.12 8.29 -2.47
CA ILE A 112 8.10 7.35 -2.01
C ILE A 112 7.14 8.12 -1.09
N PRO A 113 5.81 8.09 -1.32
CA PRO A 113 4.84 8.94 -0.60
C PRO A 113 4.53 8.45 0.81
N ARG A 114 5.08 7.32 1.22
CA ARG A 114 4.79 6.64 2.49
C ARG A 114 6.05 6.04 3.08
N SER A 115 6.07 5.91 4.39
CA SER A 115 7.11 5.14 5.08
C SER A 115 7.12 3.68 4.60
N GLY A 116 8.32 3.13 4.46
CA GLY A 116 8.57 1.75 4.05
C GLY A 116 9.70 1.14 4.87
N ILE A 117 9.77 -0.19 4.88
CA ILE A 117 10.85 -0.96 5.48
C ILE A 117 11.62 -1.61 4.34
N ILE A 118 12.95 -1.48 4.35
CA ILE A 118 13.83 -2.17 3.41
C ILE A 118 14.15 -3.51 4.04
N THR A 119 13.64 -4.60 3.46
CA THR A 119 13.86 -5.97 3.97
C THR A 119 15.07 -6.66 3.33
N ALA A 120 15.44 -6.23 2.13
CA ALA A 120 16.61 -6.70 1.42
C ALA A 120 17.08 -5.70 0.36
N VAL A 121 18.38 -5.68 0.10
CA VAL A 121 18.98 -4.99 -1.05
C VAL A 121 19.93 -5.97 -1.73
N ALA A 122 19.76 -6.18 -3.02
CA ALA A 122 20.63 -7.01 -3.85
C ALA A 122 21.26 -6.17 -4.95
N ALA A 123 22.49 -6.52 -5.35
CA ALA A 123 23.19 -5.85 -6.43
C ALA A 123 23.99 -6.86 -7.27
N ASN A 124 24.12 -6.54 -8.55
CA ASN A 124 24.93 -7.27 -9.52
C ASN A 124 25.81 -6.26 -10.27
N PHE A 125 27.05 -6.65 -10.52
CA PHE A 125 28.03 -5.84 -11.23
C PHE A 125 28.74 -6.70 -12.27
N SER A 126 29.00 -6.13 -13.45
CA SER A 126 29.75 -6.76 -14.52
C SER A 126 30.82 -5.80 -15.03
N ALA A 127 32.07 -6.25 -15.04
CA ALA A 127 33.23 -5.52 -15.53
C ALA A 127 33.67 -6.12 -16.86
N THR A 128 33.67 -5.33 -17.94
CA THR A 128 33.97 -5.82 -19.29
C THR A 128 35.36 -5.44 -19.79
N THR A 129 35.91 -4.31 -19.32
CA THR A 129 37.23 -3.80 -19.71
C THR A 129 37.86 -3.00 -18.57
N GLY A 130 39.19 -2.97 -18.50
CA GLY A 130 39.92 -2.14 -17.53
C GLY A 130 41.38 -2.54 -17.43
N THR A 131 42.28 -1.67 -17.90
CA THR A 131 43.73 -1.97 -18.02
C THR A 131 44.62 -1.07 -17.16
N ALA A 132 44.03 -0.06 -16.50
CA ALA A 132 44.78 0.97 -15.79
C ALA A 132 45.22 0.58 -14.37
N LEU A 133 44.77 -0.56 -13.83
CA LEU A 133 45.07 -1.02 -12.47
C LEU A 133 45.69 -2.42 -12.50
N LEU A 134 46.50 -2.74 -11.48
CA LEU A 134 47.00 -4.09 -11.22
C LEU A 134 46.55 -4.52 -9.82
N GLY A 135 46.10 -5.77 -9.68
CA GLY A 135 45.63 -6.34 -8.41
C GLY A 135 44.12 -6.55 -8.38
N THR A 136 43.52 -6.51 -7.19
CA THR A 136 42.09 -6.76 -7.00
C THR A 136 41.36 -5.53 -6.44
N ALA A 137 40.10 -5.34 -6.82
CA ALA A 137 39.21 -4.36 -6.20
C ALA A 137 37.92 -5.01 -5.74
N THR A 138 37.44 -4.55 -4.59
CA THR A 138 36.15 -4.92 -4.04
C THR A 138 35.11 -3.89 -4.47
N ILE A 139 34.01 -4.33 -5.07
CA ILE A 139 32.88 -3.46 -5.41
C ILE A 139 31.91 -3.45 -4.24
N ARG A 140 31.40 -2.27 -3.90
CA ARG A 140 30.39 -2.07 -2.87
C ARG A 140 29.21 -1.29 -3.44
N ALA A 141 28.01 -1.66 -3.04
CA ALA A 141 26.78 -0.95 -3.35
C ALA A 141 26.08 -0.53 -2.06
N GLN A 142 25.45 0.63 -2.03
CA GLN A 142 24.76 1.13 -0.85
C GLN A 142 23.61 2.04 -1.25
N LEU A 143 22.52 2.01 -0.49
CA LEU A 143 21.39 2.91 -0.68
C LEU A 143 21.59 4.20 0.10
N TYR A 144 21.14 5.31 -0.48
CA TYR A 144 21.19 6.64 0.10
C TYR A 144 19.79 7.24 0.17
N ILE A 145 19.52 8.05 1.19
CA ILE A 145 18.23 8.69 1.44
C ILE A 145 18.39 10.17 1.73
N ALA A 146 17.45 10.97 1.26
CA ALA A 146 17.32 12.38 1.61
C ALA A 146 16.32 12.55 2.76
N THR A 147 16.58 13.48 3.67
CA THR A 147 15.72 13.78 4.82
C THR A 147 14.46 14.55 4.47
N SER A 148 14.39 15.12 3.25
CA SER A 148 13.22 15.83 2.71
C SER A 148 13.08 15.53 1.21
N PRO A 149 11.85 15.44 0.66
CA PRO A 149 11.62 15.27 -0.78
C PRO A 149 12.21 16.38 -1.66
N SER A 150 12.46 17.57 -1.09
CA SER A 150 13.05 18.71 -1.81
C SER A 150 14.58 18.79 -1.69
N SER A 151 15.21 17.89 -0.93
CA SER A 151 16.66 17.90 -0.74
C SER A 151 17.36 17.13 -1.86
N ASN A 152 18.44 17.72 -2.38
CA ASN A 152 19.35 17.04 -3.31
C ASN A 152 20.53 16.39 -2.60
N VAL A 153 20.60 16.47 -1.27
CA VAL A 153 21.66 15.86 -0.46
C VAL A 153 21.13 14.58 0.17
N PHE A 154 21.84 13.49 -0.09
CA PHE A 154 21.49 12.15 0.35
C PHE A 154 22.57 11.59 1.27
N SER A 155 22.14 10.96 2.35
CA SER A 155 22.98 10.31 3.36
C SER A 155 22.86 8.79 3.24
N PRO A 156 23.92 8.03 3.58
CA PRO A 156 23.89 6.58 3.45
C PRO A 156 22.89 5.97 4.43
N ILE A 157 22.14 4.97 3.98
CA ILE A 157 21.27 4.20 4.87
C ILE A 157 22.11 3.12 5.57
N PRO A 158 22.23 3.14 6.90
CA PRO A 158 22.93 2.10 7.64
C PRO A 158 22.34 0.72 7.37
N GLY A 159 23.19 -0.32 7.34
CA GLY A 159 22.74 -1.70 7.09
C GLY A 159 22.47 -2.06 5.62
N THR A 160 22.48 -1.09 4.70
CA THR A 160 22.28 -1.35 3.26
C THR A 160 23.58 -1.51 2.47
N LEU A 161 24.75 -1.46 3.13
CA LEU A 161 26.04 -1.62 2.46
C LEU A 161 26.27 -3.09 2.08
N ILE A 162 26.33 -3.33 0.78
CA ILE A 162 26.60 -4.65 0.19
C ILE A 162 28.05 -4.68 -0.26
N THR A 163 28.77 -5.71 0.14
CA THR A 163 30.05 -6.07 -0.46
C THR A 163 29.81 -7.17 -1.50
N LEU A 164 30.11 -6.87 -2.77
CA LEU A 164 29.91 -7.79 -3.88
C LEU A 164 31.07 -8.78 -3.95
N THR A 165 30.74 -10.03 -4.30
CA THR A 165 31.71 -11.14 -4.43
C THR A 165 31.50 -11.87 -5.75
N PRO A 166 32.57 -12.39 -6.40
CA PRO A 166 33.99 -12.25 -6.06
C PRO A 166 34.53 -10.83 -6.31
N SER A 167 35.75 -10.54 -5.81
CA SER A 167 36.46 -9.30 -6.15
C SER A 167 36.83 -9.26 -7.64
N ILE A 168 36.90 -8.05 -8.20
CA ILE A 168 37.33 -7.81 -9.58
C ILE A 168 38.85 -7.81 -9.63
N THR A 169 39.44 -8.52 -10.60
CA THR A 169 40.89 -8.62 -10.77
C THR A 169 41.30 -7.90 -12.05
N PHE A 170 42.29 -7.02 -11.95
CA PHE A 170 42.83 -6.23 -13.05
C PHE A 170 44.21 -6.73 -13.50
N PRO A 171 44.54 -6.60 -14.80
CA PRO A 171 43.72 -6.04 -15.87
C PRO A 171 42.57 -6.97 -16.29
N ILE A 172 41.44 -6.39 -16.66
CA ILE A 172 40.25 -7.12 -17.11
C ILE A 172 40.47 -7.53 -18.57
N SER A 173 40.83 -8.80 -18.77
CA SER A 173 41.00 -9.43 -20.09
C SER A 173 39.76 -10.20 -20.57
N LEU A 174 38.85 -10.52 -19.64
CA LEU A 174 37.56 -11.20 -19.87
C LEU A 174 36.52 -10.61 -18.93
N ALA A 175 35.24 -10.71 -19.30
CA ALA A 175 34.16 -10.20 -18.46
C ALA A 175 34.16 -10.88 -17.07
N GLN A 176 34.08 -10.07 -16.02
CA GLN A 176 34.03 -10.51 -14.62
C GLN A 176 32.72 -10.05 -13.97
N ASN A 177 32.06 -10.95 -13.25
CA ASN A 177 30.78 -10.67 -12.60
C ASN A 177 30.92 -10.77 -11.07
N ALA A 178 30.25 -9.89 -10.35
CA ALA A 178 30.16 -9.92 -8.89
C ALA A 178 28.72 -9.63 -8.46
N SER A 179 28.26 -10.29 -7.40
CA SER A 179 26.91 -10.09 -6.86
C SER A 179 26.91 -10.20 -5.33
N GLY A 180 25.82 -9.76 -4.72
CA GLY A 180 25.67 -9.75 -3.28
C GLY A 180 24.28 -9.30 -2.87
N ILE A 181 23.88 -9.70 -1.66
CA ILE A 181 22.62 -9.33 -1.04
C ILE A 181 22.85 -9.05 0.44
N VAL A 182 22.16 -8.04 0.97
CA VAL A 182 21.99 -7.82 2.40
C VAL A 182 20.50 -7.91 2.73
N THR A 183 20.18 -8.61 3.81
CA THR A 183 18.82 -8.80 4.32
C THR A 183 18.75 -8.30 5.75
N GLY A 184 17.66 -7.65 6.15
CA GLY A 184 17.50 -7.12 7.51
C GLY A 184 16.18 -6.40 7.72
#